data_AF-A0A661MQD3-F1
#
_entry.id   AF-A0A661MQD3-F1
#
_cell.length_a   1.000
_cell.length_b   1.000
_cell.length_c   1.000
_cell.angle_alpha   90.00
_cell.angle_beta   90.00
_cell.angle_gamma   90.00
#
_symmetry.space_group_name_H-M   'P 1'
#
loop_
_entity.id
_entity.type
_entity.pdbx_description
1 polymer ?
#
loop_
_entity_poly.entity_id
_entity_poly.type
_entity_poly.pdbx_seq_one_letter_code
_entity_poly.pdbx_strand_id
1 'polypeptide(L)'
;MASKSKAARLNQISYWEGRLEERLKTLSEEGKDPQRVAKDPIVRKIRAKIRETQSRLNAIEAKEKKNEEMARRKAQKAAAPKKEKGKKKKSEEEKQALSKRQQKKLKKKEQKTKS
;
A
#
# COMPACT_ATOMS: atom_id res chain seq x y z
N MET A 1 9.30 8.54 3.98
CA MET A 1 8.09 9.40 3.95
C MET A 1 7.58 9.50 2.52
N ALA A 2 6.36 9.04 2.24
CA ALA A 2 5.76 9.10 0.90
C ALA A 2 5.64 10.54 0.36
N SER A 3 5.43 11.53 1.25
CA SER A 3 5.33 12.96 0.89
C SER A 3 6.61 13.53 0.27
N LYS A 4 7.78 13.17 0.79
CA LYS A 4 9.08 13.57 0.22
C LYS A 4 9.27 13.03 -1.20
N SER A 5 8.61 11.91 -1.55
CA SER A 5 8.67 11.34 -2.89
C SER A 5 7.68 11.99 -3.87
N LYS A 6 6.48 12.41 -3.43
CA LYS A 6 5.45 12.96 -4.33
C LYS A 6 5.81 14.38 -4.78
N ALA A 7 6.13 15.27 -3.84
CA ALA A 7 6.50 16.66 -4.16
C ALA A 7 7.77 16.75 -5.03
N ALA A 8 8.79 15.94 -4.73
CA ALA A 8 9.99 15.88 -5.56
C ALA A 8 9.71 15.41 -6.99
N ARG A 9 8.77 14.48 -7.18
CA ARG A 9 8.38 13.98 -8.51
C ARG A 9 7.55 15.00 -9.27
N LEU A 10 6.70 15.78 -8.60
CA LEU A 10 6.00 16.91 -9.20
C LEU A 10 6.99 17.97 -9.71
N ASN A 11 7.95 18.37 -8.88
CA ASN A 11 9.00 19.31 -9.29
C ASN A 11 9.82 18.76 -10.47
N GLN A 12 10.11 17.45 -10.47
CA GLN A 12 10.81 16.79 -11.58
C GLN A 12 10.01 16.87 -12.89
N ILE A 13 8.69 16.72 -12.84
CA ILE A 13 7.82 16.89 -14.02
C ILE A 13 7.89 18.32 -14.53
N SER A 14 7.67 19.31 -13.67
CA SER A 14 7.71 20.73 -14.07
C SER A 14 9.05 21.11 -14.70
N TYR A 15 10.16 20.57 -14.17
CA TYR A 15 11.48 20.74 -14.77
C TYR A 15 11.57 20.14 -16.19
N TRP A 16 11.09 18.91 -16.38
CA TRP A 16 11.12 18.26 -17.69
C TRP A 16 10.15 18.90 -18.69
N GLU A 17 9.02 19.41 -18.24
CA GLU A 17 8.06 20.15 -19.06
C GLU A 17 8.66 21.47 -19.55
N GLY A 18 9.29 22.25 -18.67
CA GLY A 18 10.02 23.47 -19.08
C GLY A 18 11.11 23.17 -20.11
N ARG A 19 11.90 22.10 -19.90
CA ARG A 19 12.93 21.67 -20.86
C ARG A 19 12.33 21.19 -22.19
N LEU A 20 11.15 20.59 -22.17
CA LEU A 20 10.44 20.18 -23.38
C LEU A 20 10.01 21.42 -24.17
N GLU A 21 9.44 22.41 -23.51
CA GLU A 21 9.00 23.66 -24.14
C GLU A 21 10.17 24.45 -24.74
N GLU A 22 11.27 24.59 -24.01
CA GLU A 22 12.52 25.18 -24.53
C GLU A 22 12.95 24.49 -25.83
N ARG A 23 13.00 23.14 -25.81
CA ARG A 23 13.41 22.37 -27.00
C ARG A 23 12.43 22.54 -28.15
N LEU A 24 11.12 22.54 -27.89
CA LEU A 24 10.12 22.75 -28.93
C LEU A 24 10.21 24.15 -29.55
N LYS A 25 10.46 25.18 -28.75
CA LYS A 25 10.70 26.55 -29.24
C LYS A 25 11.90 26.61 -30.16
N THR A 26 13.06 26.09 -29.73
CA THR A 26 14.28 26.05 -30.58
C THR A 26 14.04 25.31 -31.90
N LEU A 27 13.32 24.18 -31.87
CA LEU A 27 13.01 23.42 -33.08
C LEU A 27 12.03 24.15 -34.01
N SER A 28 11.11 24.95 -33.44
CA SER A 28 10.18 25.77 -34.22
C SER A 28 10.88 26.96 -34.87
N GLU A 29 11.84 27.59 -34.17
CA GLU A 29 12.68 28.66 -34.70
C GLU A 29 13.61 28.15 -35.82
N GLU A 30 14.11 26.92 -35.69
CA GLU A 30 14.87 26.22 -36.74
C GLU A 30 14.00 25.80 -37.96
N GLY A 31 12.69 26.07 -37.93
CA GLY A 31 11.77 25.73 -39.04
C GLY A 31 11.59 24.23 -39.27
N LYS A 32 11.80 23.40 -38.25
CA LYS A 32 11.72 21.94 -38.41
C LYS A 32 10.28 21.47 -38.50
N ASP A 33 10.07 20.58 -39.46
CA ASP A 33 8.80 19.90 -39.69
C ASP A 33 8.32 19.14 -38.43
N PRO A 34 7.01 19.14 -38.10
CA PRO A 34 6.47 18.45 -36.92
C PRO A 34 6.83 16.95 -36.87
N GLN A 35 6.90 16.31 -38.04
CA GLN A 35 7.36 14.92 -38.20
C GLN A 35 8.81 14.71 -37.73
N ARG A 36 9.69 15.69 -38.00
CA ARG A 36 11.09 15.67 -37.59
C ARG A 36 11.23 16.00 -36.10
N VAL A 37 10.42 16.93 -35.59
CA VAL A 37 10.33 17.26 -34.16
C VAL A 37 9.91 16.05 -33.33
N ALA A 38 8.92 15.27 -33.80
CA ALA A 38 8.50 14.04 -33.12
C ALA A 38 9.60 12.95 -33.10
N LYS A 39 10.48 12.95 -34.10
CA LYS A 39 11.61 12.03 -34.21
C LYS A 39 12.86 12.52 -33.47
N ASP A 40 12.89 13.77 -32.99
CA ASP A 40 14.02 14.34 -32.26
C ASP A 40 14.34 13.49 -31.00
N PRO A 41 15.58 13.00 -30.86
CA PRO A 41 15.96 12.12 -29.74
C PRO A 41 15.80 12.78 -28.37
N ILE A 42 16.03 14.09 -28.29
CA ILE A 42 15.95 14.85 -27.04
C ILE A 42 14.49 14.98 -26.62
N VAL A 43 13.60 15.36 -27.55
CA VAL A 43 12.15 15.41 -27.32
C VAL A 43 11.62 14.05 -26.88
N ARG A 44 12.01 12.96 -27.55
CA ARG A 44 11.60 11.59 -27.18
C ARG A 44 12.08 11.21 -25.78
N LYS A 45 13.33 11.54 -25.42
CA LYS A 45 13.90 11.29 -24.10
C LYS A 45 13.16 12.05 -23.01
N ILE A 46 12.87 13.34 -23.23
CA ILE A 46 12.16 14.17 -22.26
C ILE A 46 10.73 13.64 -22.05
N ARG A 47 10.00 13.35 -23.13
CA ARG A 47 8.65 12.74 -23.05
C ARG A 47 8.66 11.38 -22.35
N ALA A 48 9.70 10.58 -22.53
CA ALA A 48 9.85 9.31 -21.81
C ALA A 48 10.01 9.53 -20.30
N LYS A 49 10.83 10.49 -19.87
CA LYS A 49 11.01 10.83 -18.45
C LYS A 49 9.74 11.39 -17.81
N ILE A 50 8.97 12.20 -18.53
CA ILE A 50 7.67 12.71 -18.06
C ILE A 50 6.73 11.51 -17.81
N ARG A 51 6.57 10.61 -18.78
CA ARG A 51 5.74 9.41 -18.64
C ARG A 51 6.16 8.50 -17.49
N GLU A 52 7.46 8.27 -17.32
CA GLU A 52 7.99 7.48 -16.20
C GLU A 52 7.62 8.12 -14.84
N THR A 53 7.77 9.44 -14.74
CA THR A 53 7.50 10.18 -13.51
C THR A 53 6.01 10.21 -13.19
N GLN A 54 5.15 10.38 -14.20
CA GLN A 54 3.69 10.27 -14.08
C GLN A 54 3.25 8.87 -13.65
N SER A 55 3.82 7.81 -14.23
CA SER A 55 3.52 6.43 -13.84
C SER A 55 3.85 6.19 -12.35
N ARG A 56 4.97 6.72 -11.87
CA ARG A 56 5.30 6.68 -10.43
C ARG A 56 4.33 7.45 -9.56
N LEU A 57 3.88 8.64 -9.98
CA LEU A 57 2.87 9.42 -9.24
C LEU A 57 1.55 8.66 -9.14
N ASN A 58 1.07 8.10 -10.25
CA ASN A 58 -0.15 7.29 -10.28
C ASN A 58 -0.05 6.09 -9.32
N ALA A 59 1.11 5.44 -9.26
CA ALA A 59 1.34 4.34 -8.32
C ALA A 59 1.33 4.79 -6.85
N ILE A 60 1.83 6.00 -6.55
CA ILE A 60 1.75 6.60 -5.22
C ILE A 60 0.29 6.87 -4.86
N GLU A 61 -0.47 7.50 -5.75
CA GLU A 61 -1.89 7.80 -5.54
C GLU A 61 -2.74 6.54 -5.36
N ALA A 62 -2.48 5.50 -6.15
CA ALA A 62 -3.15 4.20 -5.99
C ALA A 62 -2.86 3.58 -4.61
N LYS A 63 -1.65 3.76 -4.07
CA LYS A 63 -1.30 3.31 -2.71
C LYS A 63 -1.98 4.17 -1.65
N GLU A 64 -2.04 5.49 -1.82
CA GLU A 64 -2.75 6.42 -0.93
C GLU A 64 -4.23 6.02 -0.83
N LYS A 65 -4.92 5.81 -1.96
CA LYS A 65 -6.32 5.35 -1.98
C LYS A 65 -6.53 4.01 -1.28
N LYS A 66 -5.67 3.02 -1.53
CA LYS A 66 -5.74 1.72 -0.84
C LYS A 66 -5.55 1.85 0.67
N ASN A 67 -4.65 2.73 1.12
CA ASN A 67 -4.43 2.98 2.54
C ASN A 67 -5.65 3.65 3.18
N GLU A 68 -6.28 4.61 2.50
CA GLU A 68 -7.52 5.25 2.96
C GLU A 68 -8.67 4.25 3.05
N GLU A 69 -8.86 3.40 2.04
CA GLU A 69 -9.86 2.33 2.07
C GLU A 69 -9.63 1.35 3.23
N MET A 70 -8.37 0.95 3.44
CA MET A 70 -8.00 0.09 4.56
C MET A 70 -8.23 0.77 5.91
N ALA A 71 -7.95 2.07 6.03
CA ALA A 71 -8.24 2.85 7.23
C ALA A 71 -9.75 2.94 7.49
N ARG A 72 -10.56 3.20 6.46
CA ARG A 72 -12.04 3.19 6.56
C ARG A 72 -12.56 1.82 6.99
N ARG A 73 -12.09 0.73 6.39
CA ARG A 73 -12.46 -0.64 6.78
C ARG A 73 -12.07 -0.96 8.22
N LYS A 74 -10.88 -0.52 8.67
CA LYS A 74 -10.46 -0.68 10.06
C LYS A 74 -11.34 0.13 11.01
N ALA A 75 -11.67 1.37 10.67
CA ALA A 75 -12.56 2.22 11.46
C ALA A 75 -13.97 1.62 11.57
N GLN A 76 -14.53 1.13 10.46
CA GLN A 76 -15.82 0.42 10.47
C GLN A 76 -15.79 -0.84 11.34
N LYS A 77 -14.72 -1.65 11.25
CA LYS A 77 -14.54 -2.84 12.10
C LYS A 77 -14.34 -2.51 13.59
N ALA A 78 -13.69 -1.39 13.89
CA ALA A 78 -13.49 -0.92 15.27
C ALA A 78 -14.76 -0.32 15.87
N ALA A 79 -15.60 0.32 15.05
CA ALA A 79 -16.90 0.86 15.44
C ALA A 79 -17.99 -0.21 15.52
N ALA A 80 -17.81 -1.37 14.86
CA ALA A 80 -18.70 -2.50 15.04
C ALA A 80 -18.56 -3.02 16.49
N PRO A 81 -19.67 -3.13 17.26
CA PRO A 81 -19.61 -3.66 18.60
C PRO A 81 -18.98 -5.05 18.54
N LYS A 82 -17.91 -5.26 19.33
CA LYS A 82 -17.31 -6.58 19.54
C LYS A 82 -18.42 -7.49 20.07
N LYS A 83 -19.11 -8.22 19.19
CA LYS A 83 -20.03 -9.27 19.63
C LYS A 83 -19.21 -10.18 20.53
N GLU A 84 -19.61 -10.22 21.80
CA GLU A 84 -19.02 -11.01 22.87
C GLU A 84 -18.94 -12.49 22.47
N LYS A 85 -17.92 -12.87 21.71
CA LYS A 85 -17.54 -14.27 21.55
C LYS A 85 -16.54 -14.58 22.65
N GLY A 86 -17.01 -14.96 23.84
CA GLY A 86 -16.03 -15.27 24.90
C GLY A 86 -16.47 -15.99 26.16
N LYS A 87 -17.71 -15.88 26.66
CA LYS A 87 -18.07 -16.60 27.90
C LYS A 87 -18.41 -18.08 27.73
N LYS A 88 -18.70 -18.55 26.50
CA LYS A 88 -19.00 -19.97 26.23
C LYS A 88 -17.87 -20.78 25.57
N LYS A 89 -16.83 -20.16 25.01
CA LYS A 89 -15.71 -20.88 24.36
C LYS A 89 -14.50 -21.14 25.26
N LYS A 90 -14.30 -20.37 26.33
CA LYS A 90 -13.17 -20.58 27.26
C LYS A 90 -13.22 -21.93 27.98
N SER A 91 -14.41 -22.51 28.21
CA SER A 91 -14.55 -23.76 28.97
C SER A 91 -14.28 -25.04 28.17
N GLU A 92 -14.38 -25.01 26.84
CA GLU A 92 -14.09 -26.18 25.99
C GLU A 92 -12.63 -26.23 25.55
N GLU A 93 -12.01 -25.07 25.30
CA GLU A 93 -10.61 -24.98 24.88
C GLU A 93 -9.64 -25.34 26.03
N GLU A 94 -9.97 -24.99 27.29
CA GLU A 94 -9.20 -25.42 28.47
C GLU A 94 -9.26 -26.92 28.73
N LYS A 95 -10.38 -27.59 28.41
CA LYS A 95 -10.51 -29.05 28.56
C LYS A 95 -9.76 -29.82 27.48
N GLN A 96 -9.62 -29.25 26.28
CA GLN A 96 -8.82 -29.84 25.19
C GLN A 96 -7.32 -29.51 25.31
N ALA A 97 -6.95 -28.40 25.96
CA ALA A 97 -5.55 -28.01 26.17
C ALA A 97 -4.80 -28.88 27.20
N LEU A 98 -5.49 -29.66 28.03
CA LEU A 98 -4.86 -30.57 28.98
C LEU A 98 -4.46 -31.89 28.31
N SER A 99 -3.16 -32.17 28.28
CA SER A 99 -2.61 -33.45 27.79
C SER A 99 -3.24 -34.64 28.53
N LYS A 100 -3.44 -35.78 27.84
CA LYS A 100 -3.95 -37.05 28.43
C LYS A 100 -3.30 -37.39 29.77
N ARG A 101 -2.01 -37.04 29.94
CA ARG A 101 -1.24 -37.27 31.17
C ARG A 101 -1.73 -36.42 32.36
N GLN A 102 -2.12 -35.17 32.12
CA GLN A 102 -2.66 -34.27 33.14
C GLN A 102 -4.07 -34.68 33.57
N GLN A 103 -4.90 -35.12 32.61
CA GLN A 103 -6.24 -35.64 32.89
C GLN A 103 -6.19 -36.91 33.76
N LYS A 104 -5.24 -37.82 33.51
CA LYS A 104 -5.05 -39.03 34.33
C LYS A 104 -4.55 -38.72 35.75
N LYS A 105 -3.73 -37.68 35.91
CA LYS A 105 -3.25 -37.20 37.22
C LYS A 105 -4.38 -36.60 38.07
N LEU A 106 -5.27 -35.84 37.44
CA LEU A 106 -6.44 -35.25 38.12
C LEU A 106 -7.43 -36.32 38.58
N LYS A 107 -7.78 -37.29 37.70
CA LYS A 107 -8.62 -38.43 38.08
C LYS A 107 -8.04 -39.27 39.22
N LYS A 108 -6.71 -39.45 39.25
CA LYS A 108 -6.03 -40.20 40.32
C LYS A 108 -5.99 -39.44 41.65
N LYS A 109 -6.00 -38.10 41.62
CA LYS A 109 -6.13 -37.28 42.82
C LYS A 109 -7.56 -37.29 43.36
N GLU A 110 -8.55 -37.17 42.49
CA GLU A 110 -9.97 -37.22 42.87
C GLU A 110 -10.39 -38.58 43.44
N GLN A 111 -9.82 -39.68 42.94
CA GLN A 111 -10.03 -41.02 43.51
C GLN A 111 -9.37 -41.20 44.88
N LYS A 112 -8.26 -40.50 45.16
CA LYS A 112 -7.59 -40.57 46.47
C LYS A 112 -8.25 -39.71 47.54
N THR A 113 -9.00 -38.68 47.16
CA THR A 113 -9.71 -37.79 48.09
C THR A 113 -11.12 -38.28 48.44
N LYS A 114 -11.59 -39.36 47.80
CA LYS A 114 -12.90 -40.00 48.07
C LYS A 114 -12.77 -41.35 48.78
N SER A 115 -11.56 -41.73 49.20
CA SER A 115 -11.30 -42.87 50.09
C SER A 115 -10.87 -42.38 51.46
#